data_AF-A0A528AWE4-F1
#
_entry.id   AF-A0A528AWE4-F1
#
_cell.length_a   1.000
_cell.length_b   1.000
_cell.length_c   1.000
_cell.angle_alpha   90.00
_cell.angle_beta   90.00
_cell.angle_gamma   90.00
#
_symmetry.space_group_name_H-M   'P 1'
#
loop_
_entity.id
_entity.type
_entity.pdbx_description
1 polymer ?
#
loop_
_entity_poly.entity_id
_entity_poly.type
_entity_poly.pdbx_seq_one_letter_code
_entity_poly.pdbx_strand_id
1 'polypeptide(L)'
;LIRSVDPVEPRLAVPDATYLLARGPFREADERALLLEHCIDVVVSKNSGGEATYGKIAAARALGIEVVMIRRPALPDVPSAETVEALAAMVDHFLVSHFLGPAAERGV
;
A
#
# COMPACT_ATOMS: atom_id res chain seq x y z
N LEU A 1 -19.67 -3.24 1.31
CA LEU A 1 -19.01 -2.15 0.57
C LEU A 1 -17.67 -2.63 0.01
N ILE A 2 -17.41 -2.41 -1.28
CA ILE A 2 -16.13 -2.70 -1.95
C ILE A 2 -15.63 -1.39 -2.54
N ARG A 3 -14.44 -0.95 -2.11
CA ARG A 3 -13.78 0.23 -2.69
C ARG A 3 -12.58 -0.16 -3.53
N SER A 4 -12.57 0.25 -4.79
CA SER A 4 -11.50 -0.04 -5.75
C SER A 4 -11.14 1.21 -6.55
N VAL A 5 -9.92 1.22 -7.10
CA VAL A 5 -9.45 2.30 -7.99
C VAL A 5 -10.09 2.13 -9.37
N ASP A 6 -10.04 0.91 -9.89
CA ASP A 6 -10.63 0.52 -11.17
C ASP A 6 -11.90 -0.32 -10.93
N PRO A 7 -12.83 -0.39 -11.89
CA PRO A 7 -13.98 -1.29 -11.82
C PRO A 7 -13.58 -2.75 -11.56
N VAL A 8 -14.34 -3.42 -10.68
CA VAL A 8 -14.17 -4.86 -10.44
C VAL A 8 -15.02 -5.61 -11.46
N GLU A 9 -14.36 -6.15 -12.48
CA GLU A 9 -15.00 -6.87 -13.58
C GLU A 9 -14.39 -8.27 -13.79
N PRO A 10 -15.21 -9.34 -13.86
CA PRO A 10 -16.66 -9.34 -13.60
C PRO A 10 -16.96 -9.01 -12.12
N ARG A 11 -18.18 -8.53 -11.85
CA ARG A 11 -18.63 -8.30 -10.47
C ARG A 11 -18.49 -9.58 -9.65
N LEU A 12 -18.13 -9.41 -8.38
CA LEU A 12 -18.00 -10.53 -7.46
C LEU A 12 -19.36 -11.20 -7.25
N ALA A 13 -19.37 -12.53 -7.20
CA ALA A 13 -20.56 -13.33 -6.92
C ALA A 13 -20.87 -13.36 -5.41
N VAL A 14 -21.12 -12.18 -4.83
CA VAL A 14 -21.53 -12.01 -3.43
C VAL A 14 -22.86 -11.25 -3.40
N PRO A 15 -23.77 -11.59 -2.47
CA PRO A 15 -25.00 -10.82 -2.29
C PRO A 15 -24.65 -9.41 -1.78
N ASP A 16 -25.50 -8.43 -2.13
CA ASP A 16 -25.51 -7.09 -1.51
C ASP A 16 -24.18 -6.31 -1.55
N ALA A 17 -23.53 -6.30 -2.72
CA ALA A 17 -22.31 -5.54 -2.95
C ALA A 17 -22.57 -4.11 -3.43
N THR A 18 -22.28 -3.12 -2.58
CA THR A 18 -22.08 -1.72 -2.99
C THR A 18 -20.64 -1.51 -3.46
N TYR A 19 -20.46 -0.97 -4.66
CA TYR A 19 -19.15 -0.65 -5.23
C TYR A 19 -18.89 0.85 -5.19
N LEU A 20 -17.71 1.23 -4.70
CA LEU A 20 -17.25 2.62 -4.61
C LEU A 20 -15.95 2.76 -5.40
N LEU A 21 -15.96 3.55 -6.47
CA LEU A 21 -14.74 3.88 -7.21
C LEU A 21 -14.06 5.08 -6.56
N ALA A 22 -12.86 4.88 -6.04
CA ALA A 22 -12.08 5.97 -5.45
C ALA A 22 -10.59 5.66 -5.43
N ARG A 23 -9.78 6.72 -5.49
CA ARG A 23 -8.33 6.67 -5.34
C ARG A 23 -7.93 7.56 -4.16
N GLY A 24 -7.01 7.05 -3.34
CA GLY A 24 -6.49 7.78 -2.20
C GLY A 24 -5.56 8.94 -2.58
N PRO A 25 -4.99 9.63 -1.59
CA PRO A 25 -4.96 9.25 -0.17
C PRO A 25 -6.32 9.39 0.52
N PHE A 26 -6.56 8.57 1.55
CA PHE A 26 -7.79 8.61 2.34
C PHE A 26 -7.51 9.09 3.76
N ARG A 27 -8.11 10.22 4.16
CA ARG A 27 -7.94 10.77 5.51
C ARG A 27 -8.81 10.01 6.50
N GLU A 28 -8.32 9.86 7.73
CA GLU A 28 -9.05 9.15 8.80
C GLU A 28 -10.47 9.68 9.03
N ALA A 29 -10.67 11.01 9.03
CA ALA A 29 -11.98 11.60 9.26
C ALA A 29 -13.02 11.18 8.20
N ASP A 30 -12.60 11.14 6.93
CA ASP A 30 -13.45 10.74 5.81
C ASP A 30 -13.75 9.23 5.88
N GLU A 31 -12.76 8.43 6.27
CA GLU A 31 -12.94 7.00 6.51
C GLU A 31 -13.92 6.74 7.66
N ARG A 32 -13.81 7.50 8.75
CA ARG A 32 -14.73 7.37 9.89
C ARG A 32 -16.16 7.68 9.47
N ALA A 33 -16.37 8.72 8.67
CA ALA A 33 -17.69 9.05 8.13
C ALA A 33 -18.25 7.92 7.27
N LEU A 34 -17.44 7.38 6.35
CA LEU A 34 -17.81 6.27 5.48
C LEU A 34 -18.19 5.00 6.25
N LEU A 35 -17.39 4.64 7.28
CA LEU A 35 -17.65 3.46 8.11
C LEU A 35 -18.98 3.59 8.88
N LEU A 36 -19.29 4.79 9.39
CA LEU A 36 -20.54 5.06 10.09
C LEU A 36 -21.75 5.11 9.15
N GLU A 37 -21.63 5.77 8.00
CA GLU A 37 -22.71 5.89 7.01
C GLU A 37 -23.18 4.53 6.51
N HIS A 38 -22.24 3.61 6.27
CA HIS A 38 -22.54 2.27 5.79
C HIS A 38 -22.69 1.22 6.89
N CYS A 39 -22.71 1.62 8.16
CA CYS A 39 -22.82 0.72 9.31
C CYS A 39 -21.83 -0.46 9.22
N ILE A 40 -20.55 -0.18 8.96
CA ILE A 40 -19.54 -1.22 8.76
C ILE A 40 -19.13 -1.84 10.10
N ASP A 41 -19.31 -3.15 10.24
CA ASP A 41 -18.92 -3.90 11.44
C ASP A 41 -17.48 -4.44 11.39
N VAL A 42 -16.95 -4.65 10.17
CA VAL A 42 -15.63 -5.25 9.95
C VAL A 42 -14.93 -4.63 8.75
N VAL A 43 -13.63 -4.33 8.89
CA VAL A 43 -12.75 -3.90 7.80
C VAL A 43 -11.80 -5.03 7.44
N VAL A 44 -11.86 -5.50 6.19
CA VAL A 44 -10.87 -6.43 5.64
C VAL A 44 -9.81 -5.63 4.85
N SER A 45 -8.53 -5.79 5.19
CA SER A 45 -7.46 -5.06 4.53
C SER A 45 -6.25 -5.94 4.24
N LYS A 46 -5.61 -5.73 3.07
CA LYS A 46 -4.26 -6.21 2.81
C LYS A 46 -3.23 -5.40 3.62
N ASN A 47 -2.21 -6.08 4.15
CA ASN A 47 -1.06 -5.42 4.76
C ASN A 47 -0.09 -4.88 3.69
N SER A 48 -0.56 -3.93 2.86
CA SER A 48 0.23 -3.33 1.78
C SER A 48 1.34 -2.40 2.27
N GLY A 49 1.25 -1.92 3.52
CA GLY A 49 2.09 -0.83 4.04
C GLY A 49 1.76 0.52 3.39
N GLY A 50 2.41 1.59 3.89
CA GLY A 50 2.28 2.95 3.37
C GLY A 50 1.18 3.79 4.05
N GLU A 51 1.50 5.06 4.30
CA GLU A 51 0.63 5.99 5.04
C GLU A 51 -0.63 6.38 4.27
N ALA A 52 -0.56 6.48 2.94
CA ALA A 52 -1.65 6.96 2.09
C ALA A 52 -2.97 6.15 2.21
N THR A 53 -2.90 4.92 2.70
CA THR A 53 -4.08 4.03 2.86
C THR A 53 -4.33 3.63 4.32
N TYR A 54 -3.59 4.20 5.27
CA TYR A 54 -3.70 3.86 6.68
C TYR A 54 -4.98 4.42 7.34
N GLY A 55 -5.57 5.47 6.76
CA GLY A 55 -6.75 6.16 7.33
C GLY A 55 -7.88 5.22 7.74
N LYS A 56 -8.15 4.16 6.96
CA LYS A 56 -9.20 3.18 7.25
C LYS A 56 -8.94 2.36 8.52
N ILE A 57 -7.66 2.08 8.79
CA ILE A 57 -7.23 1.31 9.96
C ILE A 57 -7.32 2.19 11.20
N ALA A 58 -6.90 3.45 11.09
CA ALA A 58 -7.03 4.43 12.15
C ALA A 58 -8.51 4.65 12.52
N ALA A 59 -9.37 4.88 11.52
CA ALA A 59 -10.80 5.09 11.72
C ALA A 59 -11.49 3.87 12.34
N ALA A 60 -11.21 2.65 11.83
CA ALA A 60 -11.78 1.43 12.39
C ALA A 60 -11.38 1.24 13.86
N ARG A 61 -10.11 1.45 14.20
CA ARG A 61 -9.63 1.39 15.60
C ARG A 61 -10.30 2.42 16.49
N ALA A 62 -10.46 3.66 16.02
CA ALA A 62 -11.13 4.71 16.76
C ALA A 62 -12.62 4.41 17.03
N LEU A 63 -13.25 3.65 16.14
CA LEU A 63 -14.64 3.20 16.25
C LEU A 63 -14.80 1.85 16.97
N GLY A 64 -13.72 1.14 17.30
CA GLY A 64 -13.78 -0.21 17.86
C GLY A 64 -14.22 -1.29 16.85
N ILE A 65 -14.17 -0.99 15.56
CA ILE A 65 -14.51 -1.90 14.46
C ILE A 65 -13.39 -2.94 14.29
N GLU A 66 -13.76 -4.19 14.06
CA GLU A 66 -12.79 -5.27 13.85
C GLU A 66 -12.02 -5.06 12.54
N VAL A 67 -10.70 -5.29 12.58
CA VAL A 67 -9.84 -5.21 11.40
C VAL A 67 -9.24 -6.59 11.13
N VAL A 68 -9.71 -7.23 10.06
CA VAL A 68 -9.13 -8.46 9.53
C VAL A 68 -8.00 -8.11 8.57
N MET A 69 -6.77 -8.35 9.00
CA MET A 69 -5.58 -8.04 8.22
C MET A 69 -5.07 -9.26 7.44
N ILE A 70 -5.08 -9.20 6.12
CA ILE A 70 -4.47 -10.20 5.24
C ILE A 70 -2.94 -10.02 5.28
N ARG A 71 -2.25 -11.08 5.73
CA ARG A 71 -0.78 -11.12 5.85
C ARG A 71 -0.10 -10.90 4.49
N ARG A 72 1.09 -10.30 4.51
CA ARG A 72 1.98 -10.28 3.34
C ARG A 72 2.36 -11.71 2.93
N PRO A 73 2.43 -12.01 1.62
CA PRO A 73 2.99 -13.28 1.18
C PRO A 73 4.48 -13.35 1.53
N ALA A 74 5.04 -14.57 1.53
CA ALA A 74 6.49 -14.73 1.59
C ALA A 74 7.12 -14.05 0.35
N LEU A 75 8.13 -13.22 0.59
CA LEU A 75 8.88 -12.55 -0.47
C LEU A 75 10.23 -13.25 -0.64
N PRO A 76 10.83 -13.26 -1.85
CA PRO A 76 12.18 -13.75 -2.03
C PRO A 76 13.17 -12.90 -1.22
N ASP A 77 14.22 -13.54 -0.72
CA ASP A 77 15.29 -12.87 -0.01
C ASP A 77 16.21 -12.17 -1.02
N VAL A 78 15.90 -10.90 -1.30
CA VAL A 78 16.64 -10.02 -2.19
C VAL A 78 16.90 -8.69 -1.49
N PRO A 79 17.99 -7.97 -1.84
CA PRO A 79 18.22 -6.62 -1.34
C PRO A 79 16.98 -5.75 -1.53
N SER A 80 16.54 -5.10 -0.45
CA SER A 80 15.37 -4.22 -0.45
C SER A 80 15.62 -3.01 0.46
N ALA A 81 14.87 -1.94 0.21
CA ALA A 81 14.96 -0.68 0.94
C ALA A 81 13.59 -0.34 1.56
N GLU A 82 13.60 0.17 2.78
CA GLU A 82 12.39 0.64 3.47
C GLU A 82 11.97 2.05 3.03
N THR A 83 12.92 2.82 2.48
CA THR A 83 12.72 4.20 2.06
C THR A 83 13.22 4.42 0.63
N VAL A 84 12.70 5.48 0.00
CA VAL A 84 13.11 5.88 -1.35
C VAL A 84 14.58 6.30 -1.36
N GLU A 85 15.03 6.98 -0.30
CA GLU A 85 16.40 7.46 -0.14
C GLU A 85 17.39 6.29 -0.03
N ALA A 86 17.05 5.26 0.76
CA ALA A 86 17.88 4.06 0.87
C ALA A 86 17.95 3.31 -0.46
N LEU A 87 16.83 3.26 -1.20
CA LEU A 87 16.82 2.63 -2.53
C LEU A 87 17.70 3.39 -3.52
N ALA A 88 17.62 4.72 -3.54
CA ALA A 88 18.44 5.56 -4.41
C ALA A 88 19.94 5.31 -4.15
N ALA A 89 20.35 5.29 -2.87
CA ALA A 89 21.73 4.98 -2.50
C ALA A 89 22.18 3.58 -2.96
N MET A 90 21.30 2.58 -2.91
CA MET A 90 21.61 1.23 -3.42
C MET A 90 21.82 1.23 -4.93
N VAL A 91 20.98 1.95 -5.69
CA VAL A 91 21.10 2.07 -7.13
C VAL A 91 22.40 2.79 -7.52
N ASP A 92 22.70 3.90 -6.84
CA ASP A 92 23.94 4.66 -7.06
C ASP A 92 25.17 3.78 -6.82
N HIS A 93 25.19 3.06 -5.69
CA HIS A 93 26.26 2.12 -5.37
C HIS A 93 26.38 1.01 -6.43
N PHE A 94 25.26 0.45 -6.89
CA PHE A 94 25.25 -0.59 -7.91
C PHE A 94 25.82 -0.10 -9.25
N LEU A 95 25.39 1.09 -9.72
CA LEU A 95 25.88 1.68 -10.97
C LEU A 95 27.38 1.98 -10.93
N VAL A 96 27.86 2.52 -9.81
CA VAL A 96 29.30 2.78 -9.60
C VAL A 96 30.09 1.47 -9.56
N SER A 97 29.63 0.47 -8.81
CA SER A 97 30.36 -0.78 -8.65
C SER A 97 30.37 -1.68 -9.90
N HIS A 98 29.36 -1.57 -10.78
CA HIS A 98 29.17 -2.51 -11.90
C HIS A 98 29.33 -1.92 -13.31
N PHE A 99 29.23 -0.59 -13.48
CA PHE A 99 29.25 0.03 -14.81
C PHE A 99 30.22 1.22 -14.91
N LEU A 100 30.40 1.97 -13.83
CA LEU A 100 31.31 3.09 -13.75
C LEU A 100 32.49 2.69 -12.85
N GLY A 101 33.30 1.74 -13.31
CA GLY A 101 34.53 1.36 -12.59
C GLY A 101 35.34 2.59 -12.18
N PRO A 102 36.22 2.50 -11.14
CA PRO A 102 37.05 3.62 -10.75
C PRO A 102 37.73 4.16 -11.99
N ALA A 103 37.74 5.49 -12.16
CA ALA A 103 38.34 6.15 -13.32
C ALA A 103 39.81 5.72 -13.43
N ALA A 104 40.06 4.60 -14.10
CA ALA A 104 41.37 4.11 -14.39
C ALA A 104 41.95 5.10 -15.40
N GLU A 105 43.04 5.71 -14.97
CA GLU A 105 43.85 6.69 -15.67
C GLU A 105 43.81 6.47 -17.18
N ARG A 106 43.15 7.40 -17.90
CA ARG A 106 43.40 7.58 -19.34
C ARG A 106 44.77 8.24 -19.45
N GLY A 107 45.81 7.42 -19.36
CA GLY A 107 47.19 7.77 -19.65
C GLY A 107 47.37 8.18 -21.12
N VAL A 108 48.29 9.14 -21.30
CA VAL A 108 48.67 9.89 -22.51
C VAL A 108 48.88 9.04 -23.76
#